data_AF-A0A8J2WHZ9-F1
#
_entry.id   AF-A0A8J2WHZ9-F1
#
_cell.length_a   1.000
_cell.length_b   1.000
_cell.length_c   1.000
_cell.angle_alpha   90.00
_cell.angle_beta   90.00
_cell.angle_gamma   90.00
#
_symmetry.space_group_name_H-M   'P 1'
#
loop_
_entity.id
_entity.type
_entity.pdbx_description
1 polymer ?
#
loop_
_entity_poly.entity_id
_entity_poly.type
_entity_poly.pdbx_seq_one_letter_code
_entity_poly.pdbx_strand_id
1 'polypeptide(L)'
;MSNLASQKDLLDQIWHSTRNSIGKDLLTDSKLVPVPNLSWANDFDFFSVFVKGKSENVGQKIRDSLAGASYHVIGHVSQVIQLEKTDLDRLLNSTKPHPEDVGNQPEKWEKDIDLGSKSVHLTVEGLHKYIISLNLSEGDLCLKQTIPHLVGAKSVYIITDLMKASRITACVTSDDDNMEVVSLTSVPIGFGYSKFRLTPEGLVAEQIKCKPSLHGKWDVVTDQLSEFLNNL
;
A
#
# COMPACT_ATOMS: atom_id res chain seq x y z
N MET A 1 -8.99 -19.80 -23.75
CA MET A 1 -9.60 -19.12 -22.57
C MET A 1 -8.67 -19.09 -21.35
N SER A 2 -7.38 -19.38 -21.51
CA SER A 2 -6.31 -19.06 -20.56
C SER A 2 -5.59 -17.80 -21.05
N ASN A 3 -5.69 -16.65 -20.37
CA ASN A 3 -4.60 -15.66 -20.50
C ASN A 3 -4.62 -14.52 -19.48
N LEU A 4 -5.78 -14.05 -19.01
CA LEU A 4 -5.80 -12.81 -18.21
C LEU A 4 -5.30 -13.01 -16.77
N ALA A 5 -5.71 -14.10 -16.11
CA ALA A 5 -5.24 -14.44 -14.76
C ALA A 5 -3.72 -14.72 -14.75
N SER A 6 -3.24 -15.51 -15.73
CA SER A 6 -1.81 -15.81 -15.88
C SER A 6 -0.97 -14.58 -16.23
N GLN A 7 -1.52 -13.64 -17.00
CA GLN A 7 -0.86 -12.36 -17.29
C GLN A 7 -0.74 -11.48 -16.04
N LYS A 8 -1.82 -11.38 -15.26
CA LYS A 8 -1.82 -10.62 -14.00
C LYS A 8 -0.82 -11.19 -12.99
N ASP A 9 -0.81 -12.51 -12.81
CA ASP A 9 0.12 -13.21 -11.92
C ASP A 9 1.58 -13.04 -12.36
N LEU A 10 1.84 -13.00 -13.67
CA LEU A 10 3.16 -12.75 -14.21
C LEU A 10 3.61 -11.30 -13.95
N LEU A 11 2.75 -10.32 -14.18
CA LEU A 11 3.06 -8.91 -13.92
C LEU A 11 3.36 -8.67 -12.44
N ASP A 12 2.65 -9.34 -11.53
CA ASP A 12 2.91 -9.30 -10.09
C ASP A 12 4.26 -9.89 -9.70
N GLN A 13 4.68 -11.00 -10.31
CA GLN A 13 5.99 -11.60 -10.06
C GLN A 13 7.13 -10.68 -10.53
N ILE A 14 6.97 -10.08 -11.71
CA ILE A 14 7.90 -9.09 -12.27
C ILE A 14 7.95 -7.87 -11.34
N TRP A 15 6.79 -7.36 -10.90
CA TRP A 15 6.72 -6.25 -9.95
C TRP A 15 7.42 -6.59 -8.64
N HIS A 16 7.13 -7.76 -8.05
CA HIS A 16 7.72 -8.18 -6.78
C HIS A 16 9.25 -8.19 -6.84
N SER A 17 9.81 -8.61 -7.97
CA SER A 17 11.25 -8.70 -8.21
C SER A 17 11.90 -7.32 -8.41
N THR A 18 11.13 -6.33 -8.87
CA THR A 18 11.63 -5.02 -9.31
C THR A 18 11.27 -3.88 -8.37
N ARG A 19 10.25 -4.03 -7.52
CA ARG A 19 9.71 -2.97 -6.65
C ARG A 19 10.75 -2.30 -5.76
N ASN A 20 11.81 -3.03 -5.36
CA ASN A 20 12.91 -2.45 -4.58
C ASN A 20 13.76 -1.48 -5.42
N SER A 21 13.94 -1.76 -6.71
CA SER A 21 14.56 -0.83 -7.65
C SER A 21 13.69 0.39 -7.87
N ILE A 22 12.39 0.20 -8.10
CA ILE A 22 11.42 1.32 -8.22
C ILE A 22 11.44 2.17 -6.93
N GLY A 23 11.45 1.51 -5.78
CA GLY A 23 11.59 2.15 -4.47
C GLY A 23 12.80 3.08 -4.41
N LYS A 24 13.97 2.59 -4.84
CA LYS A 24 15.22 3.34 -4.84
C LYS A 24 15.25 4.44 -5.88
N ASP A 25 14.93 4.10 -7.12
CA ASP A 25 15.18 4.92 -8.31
C ASP A 25 14.08 5.98 -8.50
N LEU A 26 12.84 5.70 -8.08
CA LEU A 26 11.68 6.56 -8.34
C LEU A 26 11.01 7.12 -7.07
N LEU A 27 10.98 6.35 -5.97
CA LEU A 27 10.15 6.69 -4.81
C LEU A 27 10.92 7.30 -3.63
N THR A 28 12.25 7.14 -3.59
CA THR A 28 13.10 7.58 -2.47
C THR A 28 12.97 9.06 -2.16
N ASP A 29 13.07 9.92 -3.18
CA ASP A 29 13.03 11.38 -3.00
C ASP A 29 11.66 11.86 -2.50
N SER A 30 10.61 11.15 -2.92
CA SER A 30 9.24 11.36 -2.45
C SER A 30 8.96 10.71 -1.09
N LYS A 31 9.93 9.98 -0.51
CA LYS A 31 9.81 9.22 0.75
C LYS A 31 8.66 8.20 0.75
N LEU A 32 8.34 7.64 -0.41
CA LEU A 32 7.25 6.68 -0.56
C LEU A 32 7.79 5.25 -0.47
N VAL A 33 6.96 4.35 0.02
CA VAL A 33 7.20 2.91 0.04
C VAL A 33 6.59 2.32 -1.22
N PRO A 34 7.31 1.47 -1.97
CA PRO A 34 6.72 0.79 -3.13
C PRO A 34 5.58 -0.13 -2.69
N VAL A 35 4.52 -0.17 -3.48
CA VAL A 35 3.42 -1.11 -3.26
C VAL A 35 3.96 -2.55 -3.34
N PRO A 36 3.54 -3.46 -2.45
CA PRO A 36 4.11 -4.81 -2.41
C PRO A 36 3.81 -5.65 -3.66
N ASN A 37 2.59 -5.53 -4.20
CA ASN A 37 2.07 -6.35 -5.28
C ASN A 37 0.99 -5.54 -6.02
N LEU A 38 0.93 -5.62 -7.36
CA LEU A 38 0.02 -4.80 -8.16
C LEU A 38 -1.43 -5.30 -8.09
N SER A 39 -1.66 -6.60 -7.92
CA SER A 39 -3.00 -7.15 -7.69
C SER A 39 -3.71 -6.56 -6.49
N TRP A 40 -2.96 -6.14 -5.46
CA TRP A 40 -3.48 -5.53 -4.24
C TRP A 40 -3.24 -4.02 -4.19
N ALA A 41 -2.81 -3.38 -5.29
CA ALA A 41 -2.43 -1.97 -5.28
C ALA A 41 -3.54 -1.05 -4.76
N ASN A 42 -4.80 -1.36 -5.06
CA ASN A 42 -5.95 -0.58 -4.61
C ASN A 42 -6.19 -0.68 -3.09
N ASP A 43 -5.71 -1.73 -2.43
CA ASP A 43 -5.76 -1.84 -0.97
C ASP A 43 -4.78 -0.85 -0.30
N PHE A 44 -3.87 -0.25 -1.08
CA PHE A 44 -2.94 0.79 -0.66
C PHE A 44 -3.34 2.18 -1.17
N ASP A 45 -4.62 2.44 -1.46
CA ASP A 45 -5.12 3.78 -1.83
C ASP A 45 -5.27 4.70 -0.59
N PHE A 46 -5.70 5.95 -0.80
CA PHE A 46 -5.88 6.93 0.26
C PHE A 46 -6.82 6.42 1.34
N PHE A 47 -6.52 6.80 2.59
CA PHE A 47 -7.26 6.36 3.76
C PHE A 47 -7.30 4.84 3.98
N SER A 48 -6.52 4.05 3.26
CA SER A 48 -6.25 2.68 3.70
C SER A 48 -5.54 2.70 5.04
N VAL A 49 -6.04 1.86 5.93
CA VAL A 49 -5.63 1.76 7.32
C VAL A 49 -4.86 0.47 7.49
N PHE A 50 -3.74 0.54 8.21
CA PHE A 50 -2.94 -0.62 8.54
C PHE A 50 -2.30 -0.49 9.91
N VAL A 51 -1.91 -1.64 10.47
CA VAL A 51 -1.23 -1.72 11.77
C VAL A 51 0.06 -2.49 11.64
N LYS A 52 0.99 -2.21 12.55
CA LYS A 52 2.21 -3.02 12.66
C LYS A 52 1.87 -4.35 13.32
N GLY A 53 2.27 -5.47 12.71
CA GLY A 53 2.15 -6.81 13.25
C GLY A 53 2.79 -6.94 14.63
N LYS A 54 2.20 -7.77 15.48
CA LYS A 54 2.71 -8.00 16.83
C LYS A 54 3.79 -9.07 16.79
N SER A 55 4.96 -8.75 17.30
CA SER A 55 5.98 -9.75 17.62
C SER A 55 5.59 -10.46 18.91
N GLU A 56 5.17 -11.72 18.84
CA GLU A 56 4.66 -12.49 19.98
C GLU A 56 5.74 -12.82 21.03
N ASN A 57 7.01 -12.89 20.62
CA ASN A 57 8.12 -13.22 21.52
C ASN A 57 9.44 -12.52 21.11
N VAL A 58 10.45 -12.62 21.98
CA VAL A 58 11.77 -11.98 21.78
C VAL A 58 12.46 -12.51 20.53
N GLY A 59 12.35 -13.80 20.23
CA GLY A 59 12.89 -14.39 19.00
C GLY A 59 12.26 -13.80 17.75
N GLN A 60 10.94 -13.58 17.76
CA GLN A 60 10.23 -12.90 16.67
C GLN A 60 10.64 -11.44 16.55
N LYS A 61 10.82 -10.72 17.66
CA LYS A 61 11.34 -9.33 17.62
C LYS A 61 12.71 -9.24 16.96
N ILE A 62 13.60 -10.19 17.25
CA ILE A 62 14.93 -10.26 16.63
C ILE A 62 14.78 -10.56 15.13
N ARG A 63 13.93 -11.52 14.75
CA ARG A 63 13.64 -11.81 13.34
C ARG A 63 13.05 -10.62 12.60
N ASP A 64 12.10 -9.91 13.20
CA ASP A 64 11.46 -8.71 12.62
C ASP A 64 12.46 -7.54 12.52
N SER A 65 13.44 -7.47 13.43
CA SER A 65 14.52 -6.48 13.33
C SER A 65 15.49 -6.77 12.18
N LEU A 66 15.66 -8.05 11.83
CA LEU A 66 16.52 -8.50 10.73
C LEU A 66 15.80 -8.51 9.37
N ALA A 67 14.51 -8.88 9.37
CA ALA A 67 13.72 -9.10 8.16
C ALA A 67 12.75 -7.96 7.83
N GLY A 68 12.74 -6.89 8.62
CA GLY A 68 11.80 -5.78 8.51
C GLY A 68 10.50 -6.01 9.30
N ALA A 69 9.85 -4.91 9.67
CA ALA A 69 8.57 -4.95 10.38
C ALA A 69 7.47 -5.55 9.48
N SER A 70 6.62 -6.40 10.04
CA SER A 70 5.37 -6.83 9.37
C SER A 70 4.27 -5.80 9.60
N TYR A 71 3.46 -5.55 8.58
CA TYR A 71 2.31 -4.66 8.57
C TYR A 71 1.09 -5.39 8.01
N HIS A 72 -0.06 -5.17 8.63
CA HIS A 72 -1.34 -5.74 8.21
C HIS A 72 -2.26 -4.63 7.73
N VAL A 73 -2.62 -4.66 6.45
CA VAL A 73 -3.65 -3.77 5.88
C VAL A 73 -5.01 -4.30 6.32
N ILE A 74 -5.75 -3.48 7.07
CA ILE A 74 -7.05 -3.84 7.65
C ILE A 74 -8.23 -3.36 6.82
N GLY A 75 -8.00 -2.43 5.89
CA GLY A 75 -9.02 -1.91 4.96
C GLY A 75 -9.10 -0.39 4.94
N HIS A 76 -10.02 0.13 4.13
CA HIS A 76 -10.26 1.58 4.01
C HIS A 76 -10.99 2.11 5.25
N VAL A 77 -10.75 3.38 5.65
CA VAL A 77 -11.42 3.99 6.81
C VAL A 77 -12.93 3.78 6.81
N SER A 78 -13.60 3.89 5.65
CA SER A 78 -15.05 3.69 5.54
C SER A 78 -15.53 2.29 5.95
N GLN A 79 -14.66 1.28 5.92
CA GLN A 79 -14.99 -0.11 6.24
C GLN A 79 -14.67 -0.43 7.71
N VAL A 80 -13.63 0.20 8.26
CA VAL A 80 -13.04 -0.17 9.55
C VAL A 80 -13.49 0.71 10.73
N ILE A 81 -14.36 1.70 10.50
CA ILE A 81 -14.80 2.65 11.54
C ILE A 81 -16.09 2.25 12.26
N GLN A 82 -16.25 2.72 13.50
CA GLN A 82 -17.53 2.74 14.19
C GLN A 82 -18.33 3.95 13.69
N LEU A 83 -19.24 3.72 12.72
CA LEU A 83 -20.03 4.79 12.07
C LEU A 83 -20.77 5.69 13.07
N GLU A 84 -21.27 5.13 14.17
CA GLU A 84 -21.98 5.90 15.21
C GLU A 84 -21.09 6.90 15.96
N LYS A 85 -19.77 6.73 15.89
CA LYS A 85 -18.77 7.55 16.61
C LYS A 85 -17.84 8.31 15.66
N THR A 86 -18.12 8.31 14.36
CA THR A 86 -17.22 8.89 13.36
C THR A 86 -18.03 9.55 12.26
N ASP A 87 -17.81 10.85 12.10
CA ASP A 87 -18.35 11.61 10.98
C ASP A 87 -17.47 11.40 9.74
N LEU A 88 -17.72 10.29 9.04
CA LEU A 88 -16.96 9.87 7.87
C LEU A 88 -17.05 10.89 6.72
N ASP A 89 -18.25 11.43 6.49
CA ASP A 89 -18.48 12.36 5.38
C ASP A 89 -17.70 13.65 5.59
N ARG A 90 -17.69 14.19 6.82
CA ARG A 90 -16.87 15.35 7.15
C ARG A 90 -15.38 15.07 6.91
N LEU A 91 -14.90 13.90 7.35
CA LEU A 91 -13.50 13.49 7.22
C LEU A 91 -13.05 13.37 5.75
N LEU A 92 -13.84 12.70 4.91
CA LEU A 92 -13.49 12.49 3.50
C LEU A 92 -13.62 13.78 2.69
N ASN A 93 -14.64 14.61 2.98
CA ASN A 93 -14.87 15.85 2.25
C ASN A 93 -13.87 16.96 2.62
N SER A 94 -13.33 16.97 3.84
CA SER A 94 -12.30 17.94 4.25
C SER A 94 -10.92 17.64 3.66
N THR A 95 -10.73 16.45 3.10
CA THR A 95 -9.41 15.86 2.86
C THR A 95 -9.31 15.41 1.41
N LYS A 96 -9.44 16.37 0.47
CA LYS A 96 -9.41 16.07 -0.97
C LYS A 96 -7.97 15.85 -1.46
N PRO A 97 -7.72 14.75 -2.20
CA PRO A 97 -6.44 14.55 -2.86
C PRO A 97 -6.13 15.72 -3.80
N HIS A 98 -4.90 16.23 -3.71
CA HIS A 98 -4.39 17.22 -4.64
C HIS A 98 -3.08 16.71 -5.26
N PRO A 99 -2.85 16.99 -6.56
CA PRO A 99 -1.59 16.63 -7.19
C PRO A 99 -0.46 17.43 -6.55
N GLU A 100 0.66 16.77 -6.27
CA GLU A 100 1.88 17.43 -5.87
C GLU A 100 2.78 17.55 -7.11
N ASP A 101 3.18 18.78 -7.44
CA ASP A 101 4.14 19.02 -8.51
C ASP A 101 5.54 18.62 -8.03
N VAL A 102 5.93 17.41 -8.39
CA VAL A 102 7.28 16.92 -8.18
C VAL A 102 8.09 17.35 -9.39
N GLY A 103 8.58 18.60 -9.39
CA GLY A 103 9.18 19.29 -10.56
C GLY A 103 10.39 18.63 -11.25
N ASN A 104 10.75 17.40 -10.89
CA ASN A 104 11.76 16.55 -11.54
C ASN A 104 11.29 15.10 -11.74
N GLN A 105 9.98 14.83 -11.73
CA GLN A 105 9.50 13.47 -11.96
C GLN A 105 9.66 13.08 -13.42
N PRO A 106 10.26 11.91 -13.70
CA PRO A 106 10.33 11.43 -15.06
C PRO A 106 8.91 11.12 -15.56
N GLU A 107 8.60 11.46 -16.81
CA GLU A 107 7.32 11.08 -17.44
C GLU A 107 7.18 9.55 -17.54
N LYS A 108 8.33 8.87 -17.59
CA LYS A 108 8.48 7.44 -17.81
C LYS A 108 9.73 6.91 -17.11
N TRP A 109 9.60 5.75 -16.47
CA TRP A 109 10.68 4.99 -15.85
C TRP A 109 10.82 3.64 -16.53
N GLU A 110 12.05 3.23 -16.84
CA GLU A 110 12.33 1.97 -17.54
C GLU A 110 13.43 1.19 -16.83
N LYS A 111 13.34 -0.15 -16.90
CA LYS A 111 14.39 -1.02 -16.41
C LYS A 111 14.39 -2.37 -17.12
N ASP A 112 15.56 -2.76 -17.60
CA ASP A 112 15.83 -4.12 -18.04
C ASP A 112 16.18 -5.00 -16.85
N ILE A 113 15.57 -6.19 -16.81
CA ILE A 113 15.76 -7.19 -15.78
C ILE A 113 16.10 -8.51 -16.47
N ASP A 114 17.21 -9.10 -16.06
CA ASP A 114 17.57 -10.43 -16.47
C ASP A 114 17.05 -11.45 -15.43
N LEU A 115 16.18 -12.35 -15.88
CA LEU A 115 15.64 -13.47 -15.10
C LEU A 115 16.24 -14.81 -15.56
N GLY A 116 17.45 -14.79 -16.14
CA GLY A 116 18.20 -15.96 -16.59
C GLY A 116 17.85 -16.36 -18.02
N SER A 117 16.83 -17.19 -18.19
CA SER A 117 16.34 -17.61 -19.53
C SER A 117 15.33 -16.64 -20.14
N LYS A 118 15.05 -15.53 -19.47
CA LYS A 118 14.11 -14.50 -19.90
C LYS A 118 14.69 -13.14 -19.60
N SER A 119 14.58 -12.22 -20.55
CA SER A 119 14.80 -10.80 -20.30
C SER A 119 13.45 -10.10 -20.19
N VAL A 120 13.35 -9.16 -19.25
CA VAL A 120 12.14 -8.38 -19.02
C VAL A 120 12.49 -6.91 -19.13
N HIS A 121 11.86 -6.21 -20.06
CA HIS A 121 11.88 -4.76 -20.12
C HIS A 121 10.63 -4.22 -19.43
N LEU A 122 10.80 -3.59 -18.27
CA LEU A 122 9.70 -2.99 -17.49
C LEU A 122 9.65 -1.49 -17.75
N THR A 123 8.48 -0.99 -18.09
CA THR A 123 8.16 0.41 -18.31
C THR A 123 7.05 0.84 -17.35
N VAL A 124 7.20 1.99 -16.70
CA VAL A 124 6.20 2.63 -15.84
C VAL A 124 5.98 4.07 -16.32
N GLU A 125 4.75 4.42 -16.67
CA GLU A 125 4.40 5.68 -17.36
C GLU A 125 3.27 6.44 -16.67
N GLY A 126 3.22 7.75 -16.93
CA GLY A 126 2.14 8.62 -16.45
C GLY A 126 2.13 8.69 -14.93
N LEU A 127 3.28 9.06 -14.38
CA LEU A 127 3.55 9.14 -12.96
C LEU A 127 2.96 10.41 -12.37
N HIS A 128 2.11 10.25 -11.37
CA HIS A 128 1.47 11.36 -10.68
C HIS A 128 1.48 11.14 -9.18
N LYS A 129 2.04 12.11 -8.45
CA LYS A 129 1.99 12.15 -6.99
C LYS A 129 0.76 12.90 -6.52
N TYR A 130 0.08 12.34 -5.53
CA TYR A 130 -1.06 12.95 -4.87
C TYR A 130 -0.83 12.93 -3.36
N ILE A 131 -1.29 13.97 -2.68
CA ILE A 131 -1.23 14.06 -1.22
C ILE A 131 -2.61 14.46 -0.67
N ILE A 132 -2.90 13.97 0.53
CA ILE A 132 -3.96 14.48 1.39
C ILE A 132 -3.39 15.04 2.70
N SER A 133 -3.95 16.17 3.15
CA SER A 133 -3.62 16.73 4.46
C SER A 133 -4.58 16.19 5.51
N LEU A 134 -4.19 15.10 6.16
CA LEU A 134 -4.99 14.45 7.18
C LEU A 134 -4.67 15.01 8.57
N ASN A 135 -5.52 15.91 9.06
CA ASN A 135 -5.46 16.46 10.42
C ASN A 135 -6.57 15.86 11.28
N LEU A 136 -6.22 14.95 12.18
CA LEU A 136 -7.17 14.30 13.09
C LEU A 136 -6.99 14.84 14.51
N SER A 137 -8.09 15.25 15.12
CA SER A 137 -8.21 15.45 16.56
C SER A 137 -8.63 14.15 17.23
N GLU A 138 -8.36 14.03 18.53
CA GLU A 138 -8.83 12.87 19.30
C GLU A 138 -10.35 12.74 19.22
N GLY A 139 -10.81 11.57 18.79
CA GLY A 139 -12.24 11.28 18.62
C GLY A 139 -12.81 11.57 17.23
N ASP A 140 -12.06 12.20 16.32
CA ASP A 140 -12.50 12.39 14.94
C ASP A 140 -12.65 11.07 14.17
N LEU A 141 -11.93 10.03 14.59
CA LEU A 141 -11.93 8.71 13.98
C LEU A 141 -11.92 7.63 15.07
N CYS A 142 -12.92 6.73 15.04
CA CYS A 142 -13.05 5.61 15.96
C CYS A 142 -13.09 4.30 15.16
N LEU A 143 -12.15 3.40 15.41
CA LEU A 143 -12.03 2.12 14.70
C LEU A 143 -12.81 1.00 15.40
N LYS A 144 -13.38 0.08 14.63
CA LYS A 144 -14.11 -1.10 15.14
C LYS A 144 -13.16 -2.01 15.92
N GLN A 145 -13.33 -2.10 17.23
CA GLN A 145 -12.51 -2.97 18.09
C GLN A 145 -12.76 -4.47 17.88
N THR A 146 -13.79 -4.83 17.09
CA THR A 146 -14.04 -6.21 16.67
C THR A 146 -13.00 -6.72 15.67
N ILE A 147 -12.20 -5.84 15.05
CA ILE A 147 -11.12 -6.24 14.13
C ILE A 147 -9.95 -6.82 14.95
N PRO A 148 -9.61 -8.12 14.82
CA PRO A 148 -8.62 -8.78 15.68
C PRO A 148 -7.24 -8.13 15.65
N HIS A 149 -6.81 -7.62 14.49
CA HIS A 149 -5.51 -6.95 14.34
C HIS A 149 -5.42 -5.61 15.08
N LEU A 150 -6.55 -4.98 15.42
CA LEU A 150 -6.59 -3.74 16.21
C LEU A 150 -6.47 -3.98 17.71
N VAL A 151 -6.90 -5.15 18.20
CA VAL A 151 -6.88 -5.48 19.63
C VAL A 151 -5.45 -5.31 20.15
N GLY A 152 -5.22 -4.40 21.10
CA GLY A 152 -3.90 -4.16 21.69
C GLY A 152 -2.87 -3.49 20.77
N ALA A 153 -3.26 -3.03 19.57
CA ALA A 153 -2.43 -2.14 18.76
C ALA A 153 -2.35 -0.76 19.44
N LYS A 154 -1.14 -0.20 19.53
CA LYS A 154 -0.90 1.12 20.15
C LYS A 154 -0.89 2.27 19.15
N SER A 155 -0.84 1.93 17.87
CA SER A 155 -0.75 2.90 16.79
C SER A 155 -1.37 2.32 15.54
N VAL A 156 -1.94 3.21 14.76
CA VAL A 156 -2.47 2.93 13.43
C VAL A 156 -1.76 3.81 12.41
N TYR A 157 -1.72 3.36 11.18
CA TYR A 157 -1.12 4.07 10.06
C TYR A 157 -2.19 4.25 8.99
N ILE A 158 -2.26 5.44 8.42
CA ILE A 158 -3.25 5.81 7.40
C ILE A 158 -2.49 6.37 6.20
N ILE A 159 -2.79 5.86 5.01
CA ILE A 159 -2.15 6.31 3.76
C ILE A 159 -2.60 7.74 3.43
N THR A 160 -1.61 8.63 3.29
CA THR A 160 -1.82 10.07 3.03
C THR A 160 -1.18 10.56 1.76
N ASP A 161 -0.28 9.78 1.15
CA ASP A 161 0.46 10.17 -0.03
C ASP A 161 0.44 8.99 -1.00
N LEU A 162 0.28 9.24 -2.29
CA LEU A 162 0.28 8.19 -3.31
C LEU A 162 1.09 8.62 -4.51
N MET A 163 1.85 7.67 -5.04
CA MET A 163 2.31 7.69 -6.41
C MET A 163 1.42 6.77 -7.22
N LYS A 164 0.74 7.29 -8.23
CA LYS A 164 0.00 6.49 -9.20
C LYS A 164 0.75 6.47 -10.52
N ALA A 165 0.80 5.30 -11.15
CA ALA A 165 1.17 5.18 -12.56
C ALA A 165 -0.11 5.06 -13.38
N SER A 166 -0.09 5.59 -14.60
CA SER A 166 -1.19 5.43 -15.55
C SER A 166 -1.08 4.10 -16.30
N ARG A 167 0.15 3.63 -16.51
CA ARG A 167 0.44 2.39 -17.22
C ARG A 167 1.73 1.75 -16.71
N ILE A 168 1.71 0.42 -16.58
CA ILE A 168 2.86 -0.42 -16.31
C ILE A 168 2.88 -1.47 -17.42
N THR A 169 3.98 -1.55 -18.16
CA THR A 169 4.16 -2.48 -19.28
C THR A 169 5.39 -3.33 -19.02
N ALA A 170 5.25 -4.64 -19.11
CA ALA A 170 6.35 -5.59 -19.02
C ALA A 170 6.44 -6.38 -20.33
N CYS A 171 7.53 -6.19 -21.06
CA CYS A 171 7.85 -6.98 -22.24
C CYS A 171 8.81 -8.10 -21.83
N VAL A 172 8.33 -9.33 -21.88
CA VAL A 172 9.09 -10.54 -21.53
C VAL A 172 9.55 -11.19 -22.84
N THR A 173 10.86 -11.26 -23.02
CA THR A 173 11.51 -11.89 -24.17
C THR A 173 12.15 -13.20 -23.71
N SER A 174 11.81 -14.29 -24.39
CA SER A 174 12.40 -15.62 -24.24
C SER A 174 12.93 -16.11 -25.59
N ASP A 175 13.72 -17.19 -25.59
CA ASP A 175 14.42 -17.68 -26.79
C ASP A 175 13.53 -17.87 -28.03
N ASP A 176 12.24 -18.22 -27.82
CA ASP A 176 11.30 -18.52 -28.91
C ASP A 176 10.07 -17.57 -28.95
N ASP A 177 9.86 -16.71 -27.95
CA ASP A 177 8.62 -15.93 -27.82
C ASP A 177 8.82 -14.59 -27.10
N ASN A 178 8.07 -13.57 -27.57
CA ASN A 178 7.91 -12.28 -26.91
C ASN A 178 6.48 -12.12 -26.40
N MET A 179 6.35 -11.73 -25.14
CA MET A 179 5.07 -11.54 -24.47
C MET A 179 5.02 -10.15 -23.83
N GLU A 180 4.03 -9.35 -24.21
CA GLU A 180 3.75 -8.06 -23.56
C GLU A 180 2.62 -8.23 -22.54
N VAL A 181 2.82 -7.69 -21.34
CA VAL A 181 1.80 -7.61 -20.29
C VAL A 181 1.65 -6.17 -19.83
N VAL A 182 0.41 -5.71 -19.72
CA VAL A 182 0.10 -4.30 -19.42
C VAL A 182 -0.90 -4.21 -18.27
N SER A 183 -0.70 -3.24 -17.36
CA SER A 183 -1.73 -2.83 -16.40
C SER A 183 -2.84 -2.04 -17.10
N LEU A 184 -4.09 -2.45 -16.94
CA LEU A 184 -5.22 -1.87 -17.69
C LEU A 184 -5.75 -0.56 -17.10
N THR A 185 -5.34 -0.17 -15.89
CA THR A 185 -5.86 1.00 -15.17
C THR A 185 -4.75 1.73 -14.45
N SER A 186 -5.01 3.00 -14.08
CA SER A 186 -4.13 3.70 -13.16
C SER A 186 -4.09 2.97 -11.81
N VAL A 187 -2.89 2.72 -11.31
CA VAL A 187 -2.67 1.93 -10.10
C VAL A 187 -1.70 2.64 -9.16
N PRO A 188 -1.92 2.58 -7.83
CA PRO A 188 -0.90 2.94 -6.86
C PRO A 188 0.36 2.10 -7.06
N ILE A 189 1.51 2.77 -7.18
CA ILE A 189 2.82 2.12 -7.27
C ILE A 189 3.69 2.40 -6.04
N GLY A 190 3.35 3.44 -5.29
CA GLY A 190 4.02 3.79 -4.05
C GLY A 190 3.09 4.60 -3.15
N PHE A 191 3.33 4.54 -1.85
CA PHE A 191 2.49 5.21 -0.87
C PHE A 191 3.30 5.76 0.29
N GLY A 192 2.81 6.85 0.87
CA GLY A 192 3.26 7.46 2.10
C GLY A 192 2.12 7.44 3.11
N TYR A 193 2.47 7.51 4.39
CA TYR A 193 1.50 7.33 5.45
C TYR A 193 1.80 8.17 6.67
N SER A 194 0.73 8.49 7.40
CA SER A 194 0.78 9.13 8.70
C SER A 194 0.51 8.12 9.80
N LYS A 195 1.29 8.19 10.88
CA LYS A 195 1.10 7.35 12.08
C LYS A 195 0.32 8.12 13.13
N PHE A 196 -0.66 7.47 13.74
CA PHE A 196 -1.47 8.02 14.81
C PHE A 196 -1.43 7.11 16.04
N ARG A 197 -1.58 7.69 17.22
CA ARG A 197 -1.83 6.93 18.45
C ARG A 197 -3.21 6.28 18.37
N LEU A 198 -3.33 5.06 18.89
CA LEU A 198 -4.60 4.36 19.04
C LEU A 198 -4.87 4.09 20.52
N THR A 199 -6.05 4.48 21.02
CA THR A 199 -6.47 4.17 22.39
C THR A 199 -7.04 2.75 22.49
N PRO A 200 -7.11 2.15 23.69
CA PRO A 200 -7.74 0.84 23.90
C PRO A 200 -9.21 0.77 23.45
N GLU A 201 -9.92 1.91 23.43
CA GLU A 201 -11.31 2.02 23.00
C GLU A 201 -11.45 2.14 21.47
N GLY A 202 -10.32 2.25 20.76
CA GLY A 202 -10.27 2.39 19.31
C GLY A 202 -10.27 3.82 18.79
N LEU A 203 -10.11 4.81 19.67
CA LEU A 203 -10.03 6.21 19.25
C LEU A 203 -8.67 6.48 18.64
N VAL A 204 -8.66 7.07 17.45
CA VAL A 204 -7.46 7.60 16.82
C VAL A 204 -7.22 8.99 17.40
N ALA A 205 -6.04 9.16 17.99
CA ALA A 205 -5.64 10.38 18.68
C ALA A 205 -4.53 11.09 17.90
N GLU A 206 -3.55 11.67 18.58
CA GLU A 206 -2.55 12.53 17.97
C GLU A 206 -1.66 11.83 16.93
N GLN A 207 -1.30 12.59 15.89
CA GLN A 207 -0.30 12.16 14.92
C GLN A 207 1.08 12.09 15.58
N ILE A 208 1.77 10.98 15.38
CA ILE A 208 3.09 10.73 15.92
C ILE A 208 4.10 10.74 14.78
N LYS A 209 5.26 11.37 14.99
CA LYS A 209 6.37 11.31 14.03
C LYS A 209 6.76 9.85 13.77
N CYS A 210 6.79 9.47 12.50
CA CYS A 210 7.30 8.17 12.06
C CYS A 210 8.24 8.34 10.86
N LYS A 211 9.26 7.49 10.77
CA LYS A 211 10.04 7.33 9.55
C LYS A 211 9.38 6.24 8.70
N PRO A 212 9.20 6.44 7.38
CA PRO A 212 8.68 5.40 6.50
C PRO A 212 9.53 4.14 6.57
N SER A 213 8.90 2.97 6.68
CA SER A 213 9.58 1.68 6.64
C SER A 213 9.66 1.21 5.19
N LEU A 214 10.75 1.56 4.52
CA LEU A 214 11.01 1.20 3.11
C LEU A 214 11.13 -0.32 2.88
N HIS A 215 11.31 -1.12 3.94
CA HIS A 215 11.61 -2.55 3.86
C HIS A 215 10.65 -3.42 4.69
N GLY A 216 9.43 -2.93 4.97
CA GLY A 216 8.43 -3.70 5.70
C GLY A 216 7.93 -4.92 4.91
N LYS A 217 7.52 -5.98 5.62
CA LYS A 217 6.66 -7.05 5.09
C LYS A 217 5.22 -6.59 5.19
N TRP A 218 4.43 -6.79 4.15
CA TRP A 218 3.07 -6.26 4.06
C TRP A 218 2.11 -7.39 3.71
N ASP A 219 1.11 -7.58 4.56
CA ASP A 219 0.08 -8.60 4.41
C ASP A 219 -1.28 -7.90 4.33
N VAL A 220 -2.05 -8.19 3.28
CA VAL A 220 -3.41 -7.66 3.12
C VAL A 220 -4.39 -8.65 3.75
N VAL A 221 -5.15 -8.19 4.73
CA VAL A 221 -6.10 -9.03 5.49
C VAL A 221 -7.50 -8.87 4.89
N THR A 222 -7.72 -9.38 3.68
CA THR A 222 -8.99 -9.25 2.95
C THR A 222 -10.07 -10.27 3.35
N ASP A 223 -9.76 -11.25 4.21
CA ASP A 223 -10.68 -12.36 4.52
C ASP A 223 -11.72 -12.08 5.62
N GLN A 224 -11.78 -10.87 6.18
CA GLN A 224 -12.65 -10.62 7.34
C GLN A 224 -14.01 -9.97 7.04
N LEU A 225 -14.28 -9.58 5.80
CA LEU A 225 -15.63 -9.15 5.40
C LEU A 225 -16.51 -10.32 4.93
N SER A 226 -15.92 -11.40 4.43
CA SER A 226 -16.64 -12.60 3.98
C SER A 226 -17.18 -13.43 5.14
N GLU A 227 -16.48 -13.53 6.28
CA GLU A 227 -17.00 -14.22 7.47
C GLU A 227 -18.16 -13.50 8.16
N PHE A 228 -18.26 -12.17 8.05
CA PHE A 228 -19.36 -11.41 8.64
C PHE A 228 -20.66 -11.53 7.82
N LEU A 229 -20.56 -11.69 6.50
CA LEU A 229 -21.71 -11.91 5.62
C LEU A 229 -22.17 -13.37 5.58
N ASN A 230 -21.30 -14.32 5.95
CA ASN A 230 -21.66 -15.74 6.10
C ASN A 230 -22.30 -16.08 7.46
N ASN A 231 -22.31 -15.13 8.41
CA ASN A 231 -22.88 -15.29 9.75
C ASN A 231 -24.11 -14.37 10.00
N LEU A 232 -24.72 -13.84 8.93
CA LEU A 232 -26.05 -13.21 8.91
C LEU A 232 -27.04 -14.11 8.17
#